data_AF-A0A5K1GVB3-F1
#
_entry.id   AF-A0A5K1GVB3-F1
#
_cell.length_a   1.000
_cell.length_b   1.000
_cell.length_c   1.000
_cell.angle_alpha   90.00
_cell.angle_beta   90.00
_cell.angle_gamma   90.00
#
_symmetry.space_group_name_H-M   'P 1'
#
loop_
_entity.id
_entity.type
_entity.pdbx_description
1 polymer ?
#
loop_
_entity_poly.entity_id
_entity_poly.type
_entity_poly.pdbx_seq_one_letter_code
_entity_poly.pdbx_strand_id
1 'polypeptide(L)' 'VEERAVSVDELMNADEVFCTGTAVVVSPVGSVTYLGQ' A
#
# COMPACT_ATOMS: atom_id res chain seq x y z
N VAL A 1 16.76 2.11 1.25
CA VAL A 1 15.49 2.73 1.69
C VAL A 1 15.40 4.07 1.02
N GLU A 2 14.26 4.38 0.41
CA GLU A 2 14.03 5.61 -0.33
C GLU A 2 12.66 6.17 0.05
N GLU A 3 12.59 7.46 0.35
CA GLU A 3 11.34 8.19 0.47
C GLU A 3 11.03 8.87 -0.85
N ARG A 4 9.95 8.45 -1.50
CA ARG A 4 9.50 9.03 -2.77
C ARG A 4 8.00 8.86 -2.94
N ALA A 5 7.45 9.58 -3.92
CA ALA A 5 6.11 9.31 -4.40
C ALA A 5 6.06 7.92 -5.07
N VAL A 6 4.96 7.21 -4.83
CA VAL A 6 4.64 5.92 -5.44
C VAL A 6 3.36 6.11 -6.24
N SER A 7 3.37 5.71 -7.51
CA SER A 7 2.19 5.79 -8.37
C SER A 7 1.20 4.67 -8.08
N VAL A 8 -0.06 4.81 -8.51
CA VAL A 8 -1.05 3.73 -8.35
C VAL A 8 -0.68 2.51 -9.20
N ASP A 9 -0.13 2.70 -10.40
CA ASP A 9 0.31 1.58 -11.24
C ASP A 9 1.42 0.76 -10.57
N GLU A 10 2.36 1.43 -9.91
CA GLU A 10 3.40 0.76 -9.14
C GLU A 10 2.84 0.01 -7.94
N LEU A 11 1.92 0.63 -7.19
CA LEU A 11 1.22 0.02 -6.05
C LEU A 11 0.53 -1.29 -6.46
N MET A 12 -0.15 -1.29 -7.62
CA MET A 12 -0.91 -2.45 -8.10
C MET A 12 -0.02 -3.60 -8.61
N ASN A 13 1.26 -3.32 -8.92
CA ASN A 13 2.23 -4.32 -9.36
C ASN A 13 3.19 -4.76 -8.24
N ALA A 14 3.05 -4.24 -7.03
CA ALA A 14 3.90 -4.60 -5.90
C ALA A 14 3.56 -6.01 -5.38
N ASP A 15 4.58 -6.75 -4.91
CA ASP A 15 4.39 -8.07 -4.30
C ASP A 15 3.63 -8.00 -2.97
N GLU A 16 3.82 -6.91 -2.22
CA GLU A 16 3.18 -6.69 -0.92
C GLU A 16 3.02 -5.19 -0.60
N VAL A 17 1.94 -4.86 0.11
CA VAL A 17 1.76 -3.55 0.73
C VAL A 17 1.12 -3.66 2.11
N PHE A 18 1.57 -2.78 2.99
CA PHE A 18 1.11 -2.70 4.38
C PHE A 18 1.04 -1.25 4.83
N CYS A 19 0.20 -1.00 5.83
CA CYS A 19 0.20 0.26 6.57
C CYS A 19 0.86 0.06 7.94
N THR A 20 1.42 1.14 8.49
CA THR A 20 2.01 1.15 9.84
C THR A 20 1.32 2.16 10.72
N GLY A 21 1.23 1.89 12.02
CA GLY A 21 0.69 2.85 12.98
C GLY A 21 0.67 2.29 14.39
N THR A 22 0.51 3.17 15.39
CA THR A 22 0.62 2.80 16.82
C THR A 22 -0.34 1.67 17.22
N ALA A 23 -1.54 1.62 16.64
CA ALA A 23 -2.56 0.64 17.01
C ALA A 23 -2.23 -0.79 16.59
N VAL A 24 -1.47 -0.97 15.50
CA VAL A 24 -1.28 -2.29 14.86
C VAL A 24 0.15 -2.60 14.44
N VAL A 25 1.08 -1.66 14.58
CA VAL A 25 2.49 -1.69 14.13
C VAL A 25 2.62 -1.88 12.61
N VAL A 26 2.20 -3.02 12.08
CA VAL A 26 2.12 -3.36 10.66
C VAL A 26 0.79 -4.06 10.39
N SER A 27 0.07 -3.65 9.35
CA SER A 27 -1.15 -4.33 8.89
C SER A 27 -1.09 -4.51 7.36
N PRO A 28 -1.20 -5.75 6.84
CA PRO A 28 -1.31 -6.01 5.41
C PRO A 28 -2.54 -5.34 4.80
N VAL A 29 -2.42 -4.88 3.55
CA VAL A 29 -3.54 -4.33 2.78
C VAL A 29 -4.15 -5.44 1.92
N GLY A 30 -5.40 -5.82 2.21
CA GLY A 30 -6.07 -6.93 1.49
C GLY A 30 -6.73 -6.55 0.17
N SER A 31 -7.08 -5.27 -0.03
CA SER A 31 -7.69 -4.77 -1.26
C SER A 31 -7.56 -3.25 -1.34
N VAL A 32 -7.43 -2.72 -2.56
CA VAL A 32 -7.47 -1.28 -2.84
C VAL A 32 -8.57 -1.04 -3.87
N THR A 33 -9.59 -0.26 -3.50
CA THR A 33 -10.63 0.15 -4.44
C THR A 33 -10.18 1.39 -5.19
N TYR A 34 -10.14 1.35 -6.52
CA TYR A 34 -9.68 2.46 -7.36
C TYR A 34 -10.55 2.61 -8.60
N LEU A 35 -11.09 3.82 -8.81
CA LEU A 35 -11.97 4.15 -9.95
C LEU A 35 -13.16 3.20 -10.14
N GLY A 36 -13.69 2.64 -9.05
CA GLY A 36 -14.85 1.74 -9.05
C GLY A 36 -14.52 0.26 -9.28
N GLN A 37 -13.24 -0.11 -9.24
CA GLN A 37 -12.78 -1.51 -9.08
C GLN A 37 -12.46 -1.79 -7.62
#